data_AF-A0A935ZMP5-F1
#
_entry.id   AF-A0A935ZMP5-F1
#
_cell.length_a   1.000
_cell.length_b   1.000
_cell.length_c   1.000
_cell.angle_alpha   90.00
_cell.angle_beta   90.00
_cell.angle_gamma   90.00
#
_symmetry.space_group_name_H-M   'P 1'
#
loop_
_entity.id
_entity.type
_entity.pdbx_description
1 polymer ?
#
loop_
_entity_poly.entity_id
_entity_poly.type
_entity_poly.pdbx_seq_one_letter_code
_entity_poly.pdbx_strand_id
1 'polypeptide(L)'
;MIVTAILGILAAVAIPAVSAYFRRAKTAEARIQLSKLFDSTSAYFNAEHVDRGDVQTISSGAGVTNAASHRCPTPTGSPASGAAGLTPAIDCNLGPGGRCVPSGTGGGGPGYYDIRDWSDNDIWNALNFGQEQAHFFHYDFQAANDLDGYGSCTFTAQAFGDLDADLTYSTFERTGAADRNGINAGAGLYIDQIVE
;
A
#
# COMPACT_ATOMS: atom_id res chain seq x y z
N MET A 1 -27.44 38.24 22.89
CA MET A 1 -26.24 38.55 22.08
C MET A 1 -24.93 38.10 22.75
N ILE A 2 -24.86 37.92 24.07
CA ILE A 2 -23.64 37.41 24.73
C ILE A 2 -23.35 35.93 24.45
N VAL A 3 -24.40 35.10 24.36
CA VAL A 3 -24.27 33.66 24.10
C VAL A 3 -23.63 33.38 22.74
N THR A 4 -24.03 34.12 21.69
CA THR A 4 -23.46 33.98 20.34
C THR A 4 -22.00 34.39 20.29
N ALA A 5 -21.60 35.42 21.07
CA ALA A 5 -20.21 35.84 21.17
C ALA A 5 -19.34 34.79 21.88
N ILE A 6 -19.85 34.19 22.96
CA ILE A 6 -19.14 33.11 23.67
C ILE A 6 -18.96 31.88 22.77
N LEU A 7 -20.02 31.47 22.05
CA LEU A 7 -19.93 30.34 21.11
C LEU A 7 -18.92 30.60 19.97
N GLY A 8 -18.86 31.83 19.45
CA GLY A 8 -17.89 32.20 18.41
C GLY A 8 -16.43 32.07 18.86
N ILE A 9 -16.12 32.53 20.08
CA ILE A 9 -14.77 32.42 20.65
C ILE A 9 -14.41 30.95 20.91
N LEU A 10 -15.35 30.16 21.44
CA LEU A 10 -15.12 28.73 21.67
C LEU A 10 -14.87 27.98 20.36
N ALA A 11 -15.61 28.28 19.28
CA ALA A 11 -15.41 27.66 17.98
C ALA A 11 -14.02 27.96 17.40
N ALA A 12 -13.56 29.21 17.50
CA ALA A 12 -12.25 29.63 16.98
C ALA A 12 -11.08 28.87 17.63
N VAL A 13 -11.20 28.52 18.92
CA VAL A 13 -10.16 27.75 19.64
C VAL A 13 -10.31 26.24 19.40
N ALA A 14 -11.54 25.74 19.28
CA ALA A 14 -11.80 24.31 19.18
C ALA A 14 -11.50 23.71 17.78
N ILE A 15 -11.80 24.44 16.70
CA ILE A 15 -11.68 23.92 15.32
C ILE A 15 -10.24 23.48 14.97
N PRO A 16 -9.19 24.27 15.26
CA PRO A 16 -7.81 23.86 14.97
C PRO A 16 -7.36 22.62 15.78
N ALA A 17 -7.81 22.53 17.04
CA ALA A 17 -7.45 21.39 17.89
C ALA A 17 -8.11 20.08 17.42
N VAL A 18 -9.38 20.16 17.02
CA VAL A 18 -10.15 18.99 16.55
C VAL A 18 -9.65 18.51 15.19
N SER A 19 -9.34 19.40 14.25
CA SER A 19 -8.76 19.03 12.95
C SER A 19 -7.41 18.32 13.10
N ALA A 20 -6.50 18.86 13.92
CA ALA A 20 -5.21 18.22 14.20
C ALA A 20 -5.37 16.81 14.84
N TYR A 21 -6.37 16.64 15.72
CA TYR A 21 -6.69 15.33 16.31
C TYR A 21 -7.14 14.33 15.24
N PHE A 22 -8.06 14.71 14.35
CA PHE A 22 -8.52 13.83 13.28
C PHE A 22 -7.41 13.49 12.30
N ARG A 23 -6.53 14.44 11.93
CA ARG A 23 -5.37 14.16 11.07
C ARG A 23 -4.46 13.12 11.69
N ARG A 24 -4.09 13.27 12.97
CA ARG A 24 -3.27 12.26 13.68
C ARG A 24 -3.95 10.89 13.70
N ALA A 25 -5.27 10.85 13.91
CA ALA A 25 -6.04 9.62 13.85
C ALA A 25 -6.00 8.96 12.46
N LYS A 26 -6.16 9.74 11.38
CA LYS A 26 -6.05 9.25 9.99
C LYS A 26 -4.65 8.71 9.68
N THR A 27 -3.59 9.46 10.01
CA THR A 27 -2.19 9.04 9.72
C THR A 27 -1.75 7.75 10.41
N ALA A 28 -2.41 7.35 11.51
CA ALA A 28 -2.13 6.09 12.17
C ALA A 28 -2.47 4.88 11.26
N GLU A 29 -3.48 5.01 10.40
CA GLU A 29 -3.87 3.98 9.44
C GLU A 29 -2.72 3.66 8.48
N ALA A 30 -2.17 4.68 7.81
CA ALA A 30 -1.06 4.52 6.87
C ALA A 30 0.12 3.76 7.51
N ARG A 31 0.51 4.15 8.73
CA ARG A 31 1.62 3.49 9.46
C ARG A 31 1.36 2.01 9.72
N ILE A 32 0.15 1.68 10.16
CA ILE A 32 -0.24 0.30 10.47
C ILE A 32 -0.24 -0.54 9.18
N GLN A 33 -0.80 0.00 8.10
CA GLN A 33 -0.93 -0.72 6.83
C GLN A 33 0.41 -0.92 6.13
N LEU A 34 1.29 0.10 6.16
CA LEU A 34 2.67 -0.03 5.67
C LEU A 34 3.51 -1.01 6.51
N SER A 35 3.23 -1.16 7.80
CA SER A 35 3.86 -2.22 8.61
C SER A 35 3.39 -3.60 8.19
N LYS A 36 2.09 -3.79 7.97
CA LYS A 36 1.55 -5.07 7.46
C LYS A 36 2.17 -5.43 6.11
N LEU A 37 2.34 -4.46 5.21
CA LEU A 37 2.98 -4.69 3.91
C LEU A 37 4.44 -5.12 4.05
N PHE A 38 5.18 -4.53 4.99
CA PHE A 38 6.54 -4.96 5.28
C PHE A 38 6.57 -6.39 5.80
N ASP A 39 5.69 -6.72 6.76
CA ASP A 39 5.63 -8.05 7.36
C ASP A 39 5.19 -9.10 6.33
N SER A 40 4.21 -8.81 5.48
CA SER A 40 3.80 -9.70 4.40
C SER A 40 4.86 -9.86 3.32
N THR A 41 5.61 -8.80 2.99
CA THR A 41 6.75 -8.89 2.08
C THR A 41 7.86 -9.77 2.65
N SER A 42 8.12 -9.66 3.96
CA SER A 42 9.08 -10.53 4.64
C SER A 42 8.65 -12.00 4.60
N ALA A 43 7.36 -12.27 4.82
CA ALA A 43 6.81 -13.61 4.77
C ALA A 43 6.87 -14.17 3.34
N TYR A 44 6.53 -13.34 2.35
CA TYR A 44 6.62 -13.70 0.94
C TYR A 44 8.06 -14.01 0.53
N PHE A 45 9.03 -13.12 0.81
CA PHE A 45 10.43 -13.34 0.42
C PHE A 45 11.03 -14.62 1.03
N ASN A 46 10.67 -14.94 2.28
CA ASN A 46 11.15 -16.15 2.95
C ASN A 46 10.42 -17.42 2.51
N ALA A 47 9.27 -17.31 1.84
CA ALA A 47 8.61 -18.44 1.23
C ALA A 47 9.40 -18.90 -0.01
N GLU A 48 9.41 -20.22 -0.23
CA GLU A 48 10.03 -20.80 -1.40
C GLU A 48 9.10 -20.64 -2.61
N HIS A 49 9.53 -19.86 -3.60
CA HIS A 49 8.77 -19.64 -4.84
C HIS A 49 9.38 -20.45 -5.98
N VAL A 50 8.95 -21.70 -6.11
CA VAL A 50 9.26 -22.54 -7.27
C VAL A 50 8.16 -22.41 -8.30
N ASP A 51 8.49 -21.99 -9.51
CA ASP A 51 7.53 -21.96 -10.60
C ASP A 51 7.31 -23.38 -11.12
N ARG A 52 6.08 -23.72 -11.54
CA ARG A 52 5.73 -25.06 -12.02
C ARG A 52 6.60 -25.53 -13.22
N GLY A 53 7.30 -24.59 -13.88
CA GLY A 53 8.30 -24.86 -14.92
C GLY A 53 9.66 -25.33 -14.41
N ASP A 54 10.03 -25.05 -13.16
CA ASP A 54 11.31 -25.46 -12.56
C ASP A 54 11.35 -26.95 -12.19
N VAL A 55 10.19 -27.61 -12.18
CA VAL A 55 10.05 -29.05 -11.92
C VAL A 55 10.17 -29.86 -13.23
N GLN A 56 10.36 -29.22 -14.38
CA GLN A 56 10.52 -29.90 -15.67
C GLN A 56 11.95 -29.79 -16.20
N THR A 57 12.58 -30.97 -16.27
CA THR A 57 13.69 -31.36 -17.16
C THR A 57 15.10 -30.88 -16.80
N ILE A 58 15.76 -31.71 -15.99
CA ILE A 58 17.16 -32.13 -16.25
C ILE A 58 17.20 -32.82 -17.63
N SER A 59 16.99 -32.09 -18.72
CA SER A 59 17.44 -32.44 -20.08
C SER A 59 16.97 -31.39 -21.08
N SER A 60 17.96 -30.80 -21.79
CA SER A 60 17.81 -30.09 -23.06
C SER A 60 16.88 -28.87 -23.12
N GLY A 61 17.36 -27.72 -22.64
CA GLY A 61 17.24 -26.47 -23.40
C GLY A 61 15.91 -25.71 -23.38
N ALA A 62 15.04 -25.92 -22.38
CA ALA A 62 13.99 -24.95 -22.10
C ALA A 62 14.61 -23.79 -21.31
N GLY A 63 14.54 -22.57 -21.85
CA GLY A 63 14.95 -21.34 -21.17
C GLY A 63 14.03 -21.09 -19.98
N VAL A 64 14.35 -21.70 -18.84
CA VAL A 64 13.85 -21.29 -17.54
C VAL A 64 14.28 -19.84 -17.38
N THR A 65 13.32 -18.91 -17.31
CA THR A 65 13.62 -17.57 -16.84
C THR A 65 14.16 -17.75 -15.44
N ASN A 66 15.48 -17.59 -15.29
CA ASN A 66 16.19 -17.69 -14.01
C ASN A 66 15.47 -16.73 -13.06
N ALA A 67 14.53 -17.25 -12.27
CA ALA A 67 13.84 -16.50 -11.26
C ALA A 67 14.39 -17.06 -9.96
N ALA A 68 15.16 -16.25 -9.24
CA ALA A 68 15.67 -16.68 -7.97
C ALA A 68 14.52 -17.17 -7.06
N SER A 69 14.82 -18.19 -6.25
CA SER A 69 13.87 -18.79 -5.31
C SER A 69 13.33 -17.78 -4.30
N HIS A 70 14.13 -16.76 -3.97
CA HIS A 70 13.73 -15.64 -3.10
C HIS A 70 13.59 -14.35 -3.89
N ARG A 71 12.40 -13.77 -3.86
CA ARG A 71 12.07 -12.53 -4.58
C ARG A 71 10.90 -11.82 -3.92
N CYS A 72 10.79 -10.51 -4.14
CA CYS A 72 9.61 -9.74 -3.81
C CYS A 72 8.52 -9.97 -4.88
N PRO A 73 7.24 -9.77 -4.55
CA PRO A 73 6.15 -10.00 -5.48
C PRO A 73 6.16 -8.99 -6.63
N THR A 74 5.93 -9.48 -7.84
CA THR A 74 5.88 -8.73 -9.09
C THR A 74 4.76 -9.27 -9.98
N PRO A 75 4.33 -8.54 -11.03
CA PRO A 75 3.32 -9.02 -11.95
C PRO A 75 3.76 -10.32 -12.65
N THR A 76 2.78 -11.17 -12.97
CA THR A 76 3.02 -12.41 -13.69
C THR A 76 3.74 -12.16 -15.03
N GLY A 77 4.79 -12.95 -15.28
CA GLY A 77 5.63 -12.80 -16.48
C GLY A 77 6.66 -11.67 -16.42
N SER A 78 6.72 -10.88 -15.34
CA SER A 78 7.70 -9.79 -15.15
C SER A 78 8.45 -9.92 -13.81
N PRO A 79 9.27 -10.97 -13.62
CA PRO A 79 9.88 -11.27 -12.32
C PRO A 79 10.91 -10.24 -11.85
N ALA A 80 11.50 -9.44 -12.75
CA ALA A 80 12.57 -8.51 -12.40
C ALA A 80 12.07 -7.22 -11.71
N SER A 81 10.86 -6.76 -12.01
CA SER A 81 10.31 -5.56 -11.39
C SER A 81 8.83 -5.39 -11.69
N GLY A 82 8.12 -4.69 -10.81
CA GLY A 82 6.80 -4.18 -11.13
C GLY A 82 6.18 -3.38 -9.99
N ALA A 83 5.01 -2.83 -10.27
CA ALA A 83 4.22 -2.05 -9.34
C ALA A 83 2.80 -2.56 -9.32
N ALA A 84 2.15 -2.53 -8.16
CA ALA A 84 0.74 -2.87 -8.04
C ALA A 84 -0.14 -1.77 -8.66
N GLY A 85 0.34 -0.52 -8.62
CA GLY A 85 -0.42 0.65 -9.04
C GLY A 85 -1.29 1.18 -7.91
N LEU A 86 -1.67 2.46 -8.03
CA LEU A 86 -2.49 3.16 -7.05
C LEU A 86 -3.83 2.44 -6.87
N THR A 87 -4.03 1.84 -5.70
CA THR A 87 -5.21 1.03 -5.39
C THR A 87 -5.86 1.53 -4.10
N PRO A 88 -7.16 1.88 -4.12
CA PRO A 88 -8.03 1.98 -5.30
C PRO A 88 -7.73 3.25 -6.12
N ALA A 89 -7.97 3.25 -7.43
CA ALA A 89 -7.71 4.40 -8.30
C ALA A 89 -8.94 5.34 -8.42
N ILE A 90 -9.47 5.82 -7.29
CA ILE A 90 -10.67 6.68 -7.21
C ILE A 90 -10.41 7.92 -6.36
N ASP A 91 -11.35 8.86 -6.32
CA ASP A 91 -11.34 9.93 -5.31
C ASP A 91 -12.11 9.48 -4.06
N CYS A 92 -11.38 9.28 -2.97
CA CYS A 92 -11.94 8.82 -1.70
C CYS A 92 -12.69 9.92 -0.94
N ASN A 93 -12.46 11.19 -1.24
CA ASN A 93 -13.19 12.29 -0.60
C ASN A 93 -14.66 12.35 -1.02
N LEU A 94 -15.01 11.72 -2.14
CA LEU A 94 -16.39 11.57 -2.59
C LEU A 94 -17.17 10.48 -1.83
N GLY A 95 -16.47 9.63 -1.07
CA GLY A 95 -17.09 8.55 -0.32
C GLY A 95 -17.64 9.00 1.05
N PRO A 96 -18.52 8.20 1.67
CA PRO A 96 -19.04 8.49 3.00
C PRO A 96 -17.93 8.73 4.03
N GLY A 97 -17.89 9.93 4.60
CA GLY A 97 -16.89 10.31 5.60
C GLY A 97 -15.49 10.59 5.03
N GLY A 98 -15.37 10.84 3.72
CA GLY A 98 -14.11 11.09 3.02
C GLY A 98 -13.20 9.87 3.04
N ARG A 99 -13.76 8.71 2.64
CA ARG A 99 -13.10 7.41 2.67
C ARG A 99 -13.33 6.64 1.38
N CYS A 100 -12.34 5.84 1.03
CA CYS A 100 -12.49 4.82 0.01
C CYS A 100 -13.31 3.67 0.60
N VAL A 101 -14.45 3.33 0.01
CA VAL A 101 -15.32 2.28 0.52
C VAL A 101 -15.27 1.06 -0.39
N PRO A 102 -14.76 -0.10 0.09
CA PRO A 102 -14.86 -1.33 -0.69
C PRO A 102 -16.31 -1.72 -0.86
N SER A 103 -16.67 -2.09 -2.08
CA SER A 103 -17.96 -2.69 -2.41
C SER A 103 -17.74 -3.98 -3.21
N GLY A 104 -18.77 -4.82 -3.25
CA GLY A 104 -18.85 -5.86 -4.27
C GLY A 104 -19.07 -5.26 -5.66
N THR A 105 -19.31 -6.11 -6.65
CA THR A 105 -19.40 -5.70 -8.05
C THR A 105 -20.51 -4.66 -8.29
N GLY A 106 -20.12 -3.44 -8.64
CA GLY A 106 -20.98 -2.41 -9.25
C GLY A 106 -21.94 -1.65 -8.32
N GLY A 107 -21.59 -1.40 -7.06
CA GLY A 107 -22.43 -0.65 -6.11
C GLY A 107 -21.78 0.59 -5.48
N GLY A 108 -22.59 1.44 -4.84
CA GLY A 108 -22.14 2.43 -3.85
C GLY A 108 -22.08 3.90 -4.29
N GLY A 109 -21.78 4.19 -5.55
CA GLY A 109 -21.65 5.57 -6.03
C GLY A 109 -20.24 6.15 -5.86
N PRO A 110 -20.06 7.48 -5.88
CA PRO A 110 -18.75 8.11 -5.76
C PRO A 110 -18.01 7.69 -4.46
N GLY A 111 -16.70 7.46 -4.55
CA GLY A 111 -15.88 7.00 -3.41
C GLY A 111 -15.94 5.50 -3.11
N TYR A 112 -16.74 4.73 -3.85
CA TYR A 112 -16.76 3.27 -3.79
C TYR A 112 -15.92 2.65 -4.90
N TYR A 113 -15.28 1.52 -4.60
CA TYR A 113 -14.48 0.75 -5.55
C TYR A 113 -14.77 -0.75 -5.40
N ASP A 114 -14.35 -1.56 -6.38
CA ASP A 114 -14.54 -3.01 -6.32
C ASP A 114 -13.46 -3.63 -5.44
N ILE A 115 -13.85 -4.39 -4.41
CA ILE A 115 -12.90 -5.09 -3.52
C ILE A 115 -11.93 -6.00 -4.29
N ARG A 116 -12.32 -6.46 -5.49
CA ARG A 116 -11.47 -7.29 -6.36
C ARG A 116 -10.26 -6.56 -6.93
N ASP A 117 -10.21 -5.23 -6.87
CA ASP A 117 -9.02 -4.46 -7.25
C ASP A 117 -7.78 -4.92 -6.46
N TRP A 118 -7.98 -5.48 -5.25
CA TRP A 118 -6.93 -6.14 -4.47
C TRP A 118 -6.67 -7.58 -4.94
N SER A 119 -7.69 -8.43 -5.03
CA SER A 119 -7.49 -9.87 -5.31
C SER A 119 -7.08 -10.19 -6.74
N ASP A 120 -7.51 -9.36 -7.69
CA ASP A 120 -7.23 -9.53 -9.13
C ASP A 120 -5.83 -9.01 -9.50
N ASN A 121 -5.17 -8.29 -8.60
CA ASN A 121 -3.79 -7.83 -8.77
C ASN A 121 -2.80 -8.85 -8.18
N ASP A 122 -1.86 -9.30 -9.02
CA ASP A 122 -0.88 -10.32 -8.64
C ASP A 122 -0.07 -9.95 -7.38
N ILE A 123 0.33 -8.68 -7.25
CA ILE A 123 1.16 -8.20 -6.13
C ILE A 123 0.34 -8.18 -4.83
N TRP A 124 -0.85 -7.59 -4.86
CA TRP A 124 -1.71 -7.52 -3.68
C TRP A 124 -2.15 -8.90 -3.20
N ASN A 125 -2.49 -9.78 -4.14
CA ASN A 125 -2.82 -11.17 -3.84
C ASN A 125 -1.63 -11.91 -3.23
N ALA A 126 -0.43 -11.77 -3.81
CA ALA A 126 0.81 -12.35 -3.29
C ALA A 126 1.14 -11.87 -1.87
N LEU A 127 0.87 -10.60 -1.56
CA LEU A 127 1.07 -10.02 -0.23
C LEU A 127 -0.09 -10.29 0.74
N ASN A 128 -1.16 -10.95 0.27
CA ASN A 128 -2.42 -11.11 1.01
C ASN A 128 -2.89 -9.78 1.62
N PHE A 129 -2.82 -8.70 0.83
CA PHE A 129 -3.13 -7.35 1.25
C PHE A 129 -4.40 -6.85 0.56
N GLY A 130 -5.32 -6.32 1.36
CA GLY A 130 -6.53 -5.67 0.87
C GLY A 130 -7.25 -4.92 1.98
N GLN A 131 -8.08 -3.95 1.59
CA GLN A 131 -8.87 -3.17 2.55
C GLN A 131 -10.33 -3.61 2.52
N GLU A 132 -10.74 -4.39 3.50
CA GLU A 132 -12.13 -4.86 3.65
C GLU A 132 -13.07 -3.80 4.25
N GLN A 133 -12.52 -2.73 4.80
CA GLN A 133 -13.27 -1.63 5.44
C GLN A 133 -12.98 -0.28 4.79
N ALA A 134 -13.83 0.70 5.09
CA ALA A 134 -13.66 2.07 4.64
C ALA A 134 -12.39 2.71 5.24
N HIS A 135 -11.53 3.23 4.36
CA HIS A 135 -10.16 3.61 4.69
C HIS A 135 -9.79 4.96 4.03
N PHE A 136 -8.70 5.59 4.45
CA PHE A 136 -8.34 6.97 4.04
C PHE A 136 -7.27 7.06 2.96
N PHE A 137 -6.53 5.97 2.73
CA PHE A 137 -5.34 5.99 1.87
C PHE A 137 -5.49 5.07 0.67
N HIS A 138 -4.97 5.54 -0.46
CA HIS A 138 -4.59 4.70 -1.58
C HIS A 138 -3.26 4.04 -1.28
N TYR A 139 -3.02 2.86 -1.82
CA TYR A 139 -1.77 2.13 -1.63
C TYR A 139 -1.12 1.83 -2.97
N ASP A 140 0.21 1.85 -3.00
CA ASP A 140 1.02 1.29 -4.08
C ASP A 140 2.15 0.46 -3.47
N PHE A 141 2.56 -0.57 -4.20
CA PHE A 141 3.68 -1.41 -3.83
C PHE A 141 4.52 -1.63 -5.07
N GLN A 142 5.78 -1.21 -4.98
CA GLN A 142 6.75 -1.32 -6.06
C GLN A 142 7.87 -2.24 -5.61
N ALA A 143 8.29 -3.15 -6.47
CA ALA A 143 9.41 -4.05 -6.20
C ALA A 143 10.32 -4.17 -7.42
N ALA A 144 11.60 -4.36 -7.13
CA ALA A 144 12.62 -4.74 -8.09
C ALA A 144 13.42 -5.90 -7.50
N ASN A 145 13.66 -6.93 -8.31
CA ASN A 145 14.34 -8.16 -7.94
C ASN A 145 15.63 -8.31 -8.75
N ASP A 146 16.68 -8.72 -8.07
CA ASP A 146 17.80 -9.42 -8.71
C ASP A 146 17.47 -10.92 -8.70
N LEU A 147 17.46 -11.51 -9.90
CA LEU A 147 17.05 -12.90 -10.11
C LEU A 147 18.22 -13.88 -10.12
N ASP A 148 19.44 -13.41 -9.84
CA ASP A 148 20.62 -14.25 -9.81
C ASP A 148 20.82 -14.96 -8.45
N GLY A 149 21.20 -16.25 -8.52
CA GLY A 149 21.61 -17.03 -7.36
C GLY A 149 20.51 -17.20 -6.31
N TYR A 150 20.73 -16.67 -5.10
CA TYR A 150 19.74 -16.73 -4.01
C TYR A 150 18.56 -15.79 -4.27
N GLY A 151 18.80 -14.71 -5.01
CA GLY A 151 17.86 -13.62 -5.19
C GLY A 151 18.03 -12.52 -4.16
N SER A 152 17.76 -11.29 -4.60
CA SER A 152 17.59 -10.15 -3.70
C SER A 152 16.46 -9.28 -4.23
N CYS A 153 15.87 -8.48 -3.36
CA CYS A 153 14.85 -7.54 -3.78
C CYS A 153 14.88 -6.24 -3.01
N THR A 154 14.50 -5.17 -3.68
CA THR A 154 14.18 -3.87 -3.09
C THR A 154 12.70 -3.59 -3.32
N PHE A 155 12.03 -3.04 -2.32
CA PHE A 155 10.63 -2.68 -2.45
C PHE A 155 10.32 -1.37 -1.74
N THR A 156 9.25 -0.74 -2.21
CA THR A 156 8.72 0.52 -1.73
C THR A 156 7.23 0.35 -1.54
N ALA A 157 6.77 0.40 -0.29
CA ALA A 157 5.36 0.44 0.05
C ALA A 157 4.94 1.89 0.29
N GLN A 158 3.90 2.34 -0.40
CA GLN A 158 3.43 3.72 -0.35
C GLN A 158 1.96 3.80 0.04
N ALA A 159 1.60 4.85 0.76
CA ALA A 159 0.23 5.20 1.09
C ALA A 159 0.00 6.69 0.79
N PHE A 160 -1.03 6.99 0.01
CA PHE A 160 -1.37 8.34 -0.45
C PHE A 160 -2.75 8.71 0.07
N GLY A 161 -2.88 9.81 0.81
CA GLY A 161 -4.16 10.24 1.36
C GLY A 161 -4.38 11.72 1.18
N ASP A 162 -5.47 12.09 0.53
CA ASP A 162 -5.95 13.47 0.46
C ASP A 162 -6.83 13.70 1.69
N LEU A 163 -6.23 14.23 2.76
CA LEU A 163 -6.82 14.22 4.11
C LEU A 163 -7.75 15.42 4.38
N ASP A 164 -7.66 16.45 3.54
CA ASP A 164 -8.34 17.74 3.59
C ASP A 164 -9.14 18.08 2.31
N ALA A 165 -9.14 17.19 1.31
CA ALA A 165 -9.91 17.26 0.07
C ALA A 165 -9.48 18.39 -0.88
N ASP A 166 -8.17 18.62 -0.97
CA ASP A 166 -7.57 19.66 -1.82
C ASP A 166 -6.87 19.09 -3.08
N LEU A 167 -6.92 17.77 -3.29
CA LEU A 167 -6.21 17.01 -4.32
C LEU A 167 -4.68 16.93 -4.16
N THR A 168 -4.16 17.37 -3.01
CA THR A 168 -2.76 17.20 -2.61
C THR A 168 -2.64 16.00 -1.68
N TYR A 169 -1.87 15.00 -2.07
CA TYR A 169 -1.73 13.79 -1.26
C TYR A 169 -0.66 13.95 -0.18
N SER A 170 -1.05 13.64 1.06
CA SER A 170 -0.07 13.25 2.09
C SER A 170 0.49 11.87 1.73
N THR A 171 1.79 11.80 1.47
CA THR A 171 2.44 10.55 1.03
C THR A 171 3.26 9.96 2.16
N PHE A 172 3.03 8.69 2.45
CA PHE A 172 3.78 7.90 3.42
C PHE A 172 4.49 6.79 2.67
N GLU A 173 5.79 6.64 2.88
CA GLU A 173 6.59 5.65 2.18
C GLU A 173 7.47 4.88 3.15
N ARG A 174 7.49 3.56 2.98
CA ARG A 174 8.43 2.66 3.65
C ARG A 174 9.16 1.84 2.60
N THR A 175 10.48 1.95 2.59
CA THR A 175 11.35 1.14 1.75
C THR A 175 11.92 -0.03 2.52
N GLY A 176 12.28 -1.09 1.79
CA GLY A 176 13.01 -2.22 2.34
C GLY A 176 13.84 -2.93 1.27
N ALA A 177 14.80 -3.71 1.74
CA ALA A 177 15.61 -4.57 0.90
C ALA A 177 15.75 -5.95 1.55
N ALA A 178 15.66 -7.00 0.77
CA ALA A 178 15.83 -8.38 1.21
C ALA A 178 16.93 -9.07 0.40
N ASP A 179 17.78 -9.81 1.09
CA ASP A 179 18.82 -10.63 0.50
C ASP A 179 19.01 -11.92 1.33
N ARG A 180 20.11 -12.63 1.10
CA ARG A 180 20.45 -13.86 1.86
C ARG A 180 20.60 -13.66 3.37
N ASN A 181 20.88 -12.45 3.82
CA ASN A 181 21.03 -12.12 5.24
C ASN A 181 19.69 -11.78 5.90
N GLY A 182 18.61 -11.73 5.13
CA GLY A 182 17.27 -11.42 5.59
C GLY A 182 16.75 -10.11 5.01
N ILE A 183 15.68 -9.58 5.63
CA ILE A 183 15.02 -8.35 5.20
C ILE A 183 15.40 -7.19 6.14
N ASN A 184 15.77 -6.07 5.55
CA ASN A 184 16.08 -4.83 6.24
C ASN A 184 15.08 -3.76 5.82
N ALA A 185 14.50 -3.08 6.81
CA ALA A 185 13.72 -1.87 6.56
C ALA A 185 14.65 -0.67 6.38
N GLY A 186 14.23 0.30 5.58
CA GLY A 186 14.83 1.64 5.59
C GLY A 186 14.80 2.26 7.00
N ALA A 187 15.63 3.29 7.21
CA ALA A 187 15.84 3.92 8.53
C ALA A 187 14.56 4.51 9.17
N GLY A 188 13.47 4.63 8.42
CA GLY A 188 12.19 5.10 8.93
C GLY A 188 11.11 5.16 7.86
N LEU A 189 9.99 5.76 8.24
CA LEU A 189 8.90 6.11 7.35
C LEU A 189 9.16 7.50 6.77
N TYR A 190 9.29 7.59 5.45
CA TYR A 190 9.29 8.88 4.77
C TYR A 190 7.87 9.42 4.71
N ILE A 191 7.73 10.73 4.94
CA ILE A 191 6.45 11.42 4.92
C ILE A 191 6.65 12.68 4.08
N ASP A 192 6.09 12.70 2.88
CA ASP A 192 6.00 13.92 2.09
C ASP A 192 4.71 14.62 2.45
N GLN A 193 4.86 15.84 2.98
CA GLN A 193 3.81 16.76 3.41
C GLN A 193 2.69 16.11 4.22
N ILE A 194 2.62 16.40 5.52
CA ILE A 194 1.34 16.24 6.22
C ILE A 194 0.50 17.43 5.78
N VAL A 195 -0.23 17.27 4.68
CA VAL A 195 -1.09 18.32 4.14
C VAL A 195 -2.08 18.72 5.25
N GLU A 196 -2.10 20.02 5.56
CA GLU A 196 -2.88 20.60 6.65
C GLU A 196 -4.31 20.90 6.21
#